data_AF-A0A1G1KFH7-F1
#
_entry.id   AF-A0A1G1KFH7-F1
#
_cell.length_a   1.000
_cell.length_b   1.000
_cell.length_c   1.000
_cell.angle_alpha   90.00
_cell.angle_beta   90.00
_cell.angle_gamma   90.00
#
_symmetry.space_group_name_H-M   'P 1'
#
loop_
_entity.id
_entity.type
_entity.pdbx_description
1 polymer ?
#
loop_
_entity_poly.entity_id
_entity_poly.type
_entity_poly.pdbx_seq_one_letter_code
_entity_poly.pdbx_strand_id
1 'polypeptide(L)'
;MDLMSKKLAEILDKMEELKKESPYNYCDRWCERCPFETQSRCTLYQNEWEQKLTCIAHGREEDDPEITRAVMERQFADAAEGPEDFIDDEEDELTEVDISEPQFDSIRPHMEFVQNHSLPKTAQEYLERARSFLEQTYYDKNVAEEPKHHFQTISWYHTLLPVKLQMGLAGFHEPACEGDIAIYHAVGQLEICKKAIRESVAAFRHLQVDFPAFKTQILVLLALLHNMHDRIQALEESA
;
A
#
# COMPACT_ATOMS: atom_id res chain seq x y z
N MET A 1 -18.69 22.24 -13.51
CA MET A 1 -17.71 21.57 -12.64
C MET A 1 -18.53 20.83 -11.59
N ASP A 2 -18.61 19.51 -11.75
CA ASP A 2 -19.54 18.63 -11.04
C ASP A 2 -19.32 18.65 -9.53
N LEU A 3 -20.37 18.48 -8.74
CA LEU A 3 -20.32 18.53 -7.27
C LEU A 3 -19.37 17.44 -6.72
N MET A 4 -19.34 16.27 -7.36
CA MET A 4 -18.46 15.15 -7.01
C MET A 4 -16.98 15.44 -7.30
N SER A 5 -16.70 16.14 -8.40
CA SER A 5 -15.34 16.60 -8.71
C SER A 5 -14.80 17.60 -7.68
N LYS A 6 -15.67 18.34 -6.97
CA LYS A 6 -15.25 19.22 -5.87
C LYS A 6 -14.94 18.44 -4.60
N LYS A 7 -15.78 17.48 -4.23
CA LYS A 7 -15.56 16.62 -3.06
C LYS A 7 -14.26 15.82 -3.19
N LEU A 8 -13.98 15.24 -4.36
CA LEU A 8 -12.71 14.56 -4.62
C LEU A 8 -11.51 15.52 -4.51
N ALA A 9 -11.63 16.76 -4.99
CA ALA A 9 -10.57 17.76 -4.85
C ALA A 9 -10.32 18.11 -3.37
N GLU A 10 -11.37 18.28 -2.57
CA GLU A 10 -11.26 18.53 -1.12
C GLU A 10 -10.59 17.35 -0.39
N ILE A 11 -10.93 16.11 -0.75
CA ILE A 11 -10.28 14.90 -0.23
C ILE A 11 -8.78 14.90 -0.56
N LEU A 12 -8.42 15.20 -1.80
CA LEU A 12 -7.03 15.21 -2.25
C LEU A 12 -6.20 16.31 -1.55
N ASP A 13 -6.77 17.49 -1.36
CA ASP A 13 -6.14 18.58 -0.62
C ASP A 13 -5.90 18.15 0.85
N LYS A 14 -6.91 17.55 1.49
CA LYS A 14 -6.77 17.08 2.87
C LYS A 14 -5.73 15.97 3.01
N MET A 15 -5.68 15.07 2.05
CA MET A 15 -4.65 14.03 2.01
C MET A 15 -3.24 14.59 1.88
N GLU A 16 -3.05 15.70 1.17
CA GLU A 16 -1.73 16.34 1.05
C GLU A 16 -1.26 16.95 2.39
N GLU A 17 -2.20 17.43 3.22
CA GLU A 17 -1.91 17.80 4.60
C GLU A 17 -1.52 16.58 5.43
N LEU A 18 -2.32 15.51 5.39
CA LEU A 18 -2.07 14.29 6.17
C LEU A 18 -0.75 13.61 5.76
N LYS A 19 -0.37 13.69 4.48
CA LYS A 19 0.95 13.25 3.98
C LYS A 19 2.11 14.04 4.58
N LYS A 20 1.90 15.30 4.98
CA LYS A 20 2.94 16.10 5.63
C LYS A 20 3.19 15.63 7.06
N GLU A 21 2.13 15.24 7.76
CA GLU A 21 2.19 14.78 9.14
C GLU A 21 2.62 13.31 9.25
N SER A 22 1.98 12.42 8.46
CA SER A 22 2.17 10.97 8.51
C SER A 22 2.40 10.39 7.11
N PRO A 23 3.57 10.66 6.49
CA PRO A 23 3.85 10.26 5.11
C PRO A 23 3.76 8.74 4.87
N TYR A 24 4.02 7.93 5.90
CA TYR A 24 4.04 6.47 5.81
C TYR A 24 2.66 5.86 5.49
N ASN A 25 1.56 6.53 5.87
CA ASN A 25 0.20 6.05 5.59
C ASN A 25 -0.18 6.17 4.10
N TYR A 26 0.52 7.03 3.36
CA TYR A 26 0.22 7.41 1.98
C TYR A 26 1.41 7.17 1.05
N CYS A 27 2.27 6.20 1.37
CA CYS A 27 3.42 5.82 0.57
C CYS A 27 3.33 4.37 0.04
N ASP A 28 4.18 4.07 -0.93
CA ASP A 28 4.42 2.73 -1.48
C ASP A 28 5.50 1.94 -0.74
N ARG A 29 6.01 2.50 0.37
CA ARG A 29 7.08 1.95 1.23
C ARG A 29 8.40 1.68 0.51
N TRP A 30 8.62 2.25 -0.67
CA TRP A 30 9.92 2.17 -1.32
C TRP A 30 10.82 3.32 -0.86
N CYS A 31 11.24 3.24 0.41
CA CYS A 31 11.84 4.34 1.14
C CYS A 31 13.12 4.88 0.50
N GLU A 32 13.92 4.06 -0.18
CA GLU A 32 15.14 4.46 -0.88
C GLU A 32 14.88 5.45 -2.02
N ARG A 33 13.64 5.52 -2.52
CA ARG A 33 13.22 6.48 -3.55
C ARG A 33 12.57 7.74 -2.98
N CYS A 34 12.37 7.82 -1.67
CA CYS A 34 11.78 8.99 -1.04
C CYS A 34 12.78 10.17 -0.99
N PRO A 35 12.32 11.43 -1.19
CA PRO A 35 13.14 12.60 -0.91
C PRO A 35 13.60 12.64 0.55
N PHE A 36 14.77 13.22 0.78
CA PHE A 36 15.37 13.32 2.12
C PHE A 36 14.46 14.04 3.12
N GLU A 37 13.74 15.07 2.67
CA GLU A 37 12.78 15.83 3.49
C GLU A 37 11.58 14.98 3.93
N THR A 38 11.25 13.92 3.19
CA THR A 38 10.19 12.97 3.58
C THR A 38 10.75 11.89 4.50
N GLN A 39 11.95 11.36 4.21
CA GLN A 39 12.62 10.37 5.06
C GLN A 39 12.84 10.90 6.48
N SER A 40 13.29 12.16 6.60
CA SER A 40 13.59 12.82 7.89
C SER A 40 12.38 13.06 8.80
N ARG A 41 11.15 12.90 8.31
CA ARG A 41 9.91 13.01 9.11
C ARG A 41 9.07 11.72 9.09
N CYS A 42 9.51 10.71 8.36
CA CYS A 42 8.80 9.44 8.27
C CYS A 42 9.23 8.54 9.44
N THR A 43 8.38 8.45 10.46
CA THR A 43 8.62 7.61 11.65
C THR A 43 8.91 6.16 11.29
N LEU A 44 8.21 5.60 10.28
CA LEU A 44 8.48 4.25 9.79
C LEU A 44 9.94 4.10 9.29
N TYR A 45 10.39 5.03 8.45
CA TYR A 45 11.76 5.00 7.91
C TYR A 45 12.80 5.19 9.02
N GLN A 46 12.55 6.11 9.95
CA GLN A 46 13.43 6.37 11.09
C GLN A 46 13.59 5.11 11.95
N ASN A 47 12.49 4.42 12.26
CA ASN A 47 12.50 3.20 13.06
C ASN A 47 13.24 2.06 12.34
N GLU A 48 12.97 1.84 11.05
CA GLU A 48 13.66 0.83 10.24
C GLU A 48 15.17 1.14 10.15
N TRP A 49 15.53 2.41 10.02
CA TRP A 49 16.93 2.85 9.98
C TRP A 49 17.64 2.67 11.32
N GLU A 50 17.01 3.02 12.44
CA GLU A 50 17.53 2.81 13.78
C GLU A 50 17.75 1.32 14.09
N GLN A 51 16.83 0.47 13.64
CA GLN A 51 17.00 -0.98 13.74
C GLN A 51 18.23 -1.47 12.98
N LYS A 52 18.41 -1.03 11.72
CA LYS A 52 19.60 -1.39 10.92
C LYS A 52 20.90 -0.92 11.59
N LEU A 53 20.92 0.31 12.10
CA LEU A 53 22.06 0.84 12.85
C LEU A 53 22.36 0.02 14.10
N THR A 54 21.31 -0.44 14.80
CA THR A 54 21.46 -1.32 15.97
C THR A 54 22.12 -2.64 15.58
N CYS A 55 21.66 -3.28 14.50
CA CYS A 55 22.29 -4.50 13.97
C CYS A 55 23.78 -4.29 13.66
N ILE A 56 24.09 -3.22 12.92
CA ILE A 56 25.48 -2.88 12.54
C ILE A 56 26.34 -2.61 13.79
N ALA A 57 25.83 -1.88 14.77
CA ALA A 57 26.54 -1.58 16.02
C ALA A 57 26.88 -2.85 16.82
N HIS A 58 26.04 -3.89 16.70
CA HIS A 58 26.29 -5.21 17.26
C HIS A 58 27.15 -6.13 16.37
N GLY A 59 27.68 -5.63 15.25
CA GLY A 59 28.48 -6.41 14.31
C GLY A 59 27.68 -7.50 13.59
N ARG A 60 26.36 -7.31 13.46
CA ARG A 60 25.45 -8.20 12.75
C ARG A 60 25.13 -7.66 11.36
N GLU A 61 24.52 -8.50 10.53
CA GLU A 61 23.96 -8.08 9.25
C GLU A 61 22.77 -7.13 9.47
N GLU A 62 22.52 -6.22 8.51
CA GLU A 62 21.52 -5.15 8.66
C GLU A 62 20.11 -5.67 8.98
N ASP A 63 19.76 -6.85 8.48
CA ASP A 63 18.46 -7.50 8.67
C ASP A 63 18.56 -8.79 9.50
N ASP A 64 19.41 -8.81 10.53
CA ASP A 64 19.59 -9.96 11.41
C ASP A 64 18.22 -10.41 12.00
N PRO A 65 17.83 -11.69 11.79
CA PRO A 65 16.48 -12.15 12.15
C PRO A 65 16.27 -12.26 13.65
N GLU A 66 17.33 -12.41 14.46
CA GLU A 66 17.21 -12.46 15.93
C GLU A 66 16.93 -11.07 16.49
N ILE A 67 17.69 -10.06 16.05
CA ILE A 67 17.49 -8.66 16.45
C ILE A 67 16.13 -8.17 15.96
N THR A 68 15.78 -8.46 14.71
CA THR A 68 14.49 -8.08 14.13
C THR A 68 13.33 -8.66 14.93
N ARG A 69 13.41 -9.94 15.32
CA ARG A 69 12.38 -10.56 16.17
C ARG A 69 12.28 -9.89 17.54
N ALA A 70 13.41 -9.63 18.19
CA ALA A 70 13.42 -9.00 19.51
C ALA A 70 12.83 -7.58 19.48
N VAL A 71 13.12 -6.80 18.44
CA VAL A 71 12.51 -5.46 18.24
C VAL A 71 11.01 -5.57 18.03
N MET A 72 10.55 -6.51 17.18
CA MET A 72 9.12 -6.75 16.98
C MET A 72 8.42 -7.15 18.29
N GLU A 73 8.98 -8.11 19.04
CA GLU A 73 8.45 -8.56 20.33
C GLU A 73 8.32 -7.40 21.32
N ARG A 74 9.32 -6.51 21.38
CA ARG A 74 9.27 -5.30 22.20
C ARG A 74 8.17 -4.34 21.75
N GLN A 75 8.06 -4.04 20.46
CA GLN A 75 7.02 -3.16 19.93
C GLN A 75 5.61 -3.71 20.21
N PHE A 76 5.41 -5.03 20.13
CA PHE A 76 4.15 -5.68 20.51
C PHE A 76 3.88 -5.58 22.01
N ALA A 77 4.90 -5.72 22.86
CA ALA A 77 4.76 -5.53 24.31
C ALA A 77 4.42 -4.08 24.67
N ASP A 78 5.14 -3.10 24.11
CA ASP A 78 4.89 -1.67 24.30
C ASP A 78 3.47 -1.28 23.86
N ALA A 79 2.98 -1.86 22.75
CA ALA A 79 1.60 -1.65 22.29
C ALA A 79 0.54 -2.32 23.16
N ALA A 80 0.88 -3.42 23.85
CA ALA A 80 -0.02 -4.12 24.77
C ALA A 80 -0.10 -3.46 26.14
N GLU A 81 0.95 -2.75 26.57
CA GLU A 81 1.00 -1.98 27.82
C GLU A 81 0.35 -0.58 27.70
N GLY A 82 -0.04 -0.16 26.49
CA GLY A 82 -0.42 1.21 26.17
C GLY A 82 -1.87 1.73 26.32
N PRO A 83 -2.88 1.05 26.94
CA PRO A 83 -4.19 1.69 27.10
C PRO A 83 -4.38 2.45 28.43
N GLU A 84 -3.39 2.51 29.33
CA GLU A 84 -3.58 3.19 30.62
C GLU A 84 -3.38 4.73 30.55
N ASP A 85 -2.54 5.23 29.64
CA ASP A 85 -2.17 6.67 29.58
C ASP A 85 -3.05 7.52 28.63
N PHE A 86 -4.04 6.93 27.95
CA PHE A 86 -5.00 7.65 27.09
C PHE A 86 -6.35 7.93 27.77
N ILE A 87 -6.50 7.57 29.04
CA ILE A 87 -7.68 7.89 29.85
C ILE A 87 -7.34 9.12 30.70
N ASP A 88 -7.16 10.26 30.05
CA ASP A 88 -6.99 11.55 30.73
C ASP A 88 -8.39 12.21 30.82
N ASP A 89 -9.03 12.05 31.99
CA ASP A 89 -10.02 12.91 32.65
C ASP A 89 -10.92 13.87 31.82
N GLU A 90 -11.50 13.43 30.69
CA GLU A 90 -12.78 13.98 30.23
C GLU A 90 -13.89 12.98 30.52
N GLU A 91 -14.83 13.42 31.35
CA GLU A 91 -16.04 12.74 31.83
C GLU A 91 -17.06 12.52 30.69
N ASP A 92 -16.60 12.09 29.51
CA ASP A 92 -17.46 11.53 28.47
C ASP A 92 -17.74 10.08 28.86
N GLU A 93 -19.03 9.76 29.00
CA GLU A 93 -19.55 8.40 29.18
C GLU A 93 -18.95 7.47 28.11
N LEU A 94 -17.81 6.84 28.41
CA LEU A 94 -17.33 5.66 27.73
C LEU A 94 -18.37 4.57 27.99
N THR A 95 -19.40 4.52 27.15
CA THR A 95 -20.33 3.39 27.10
C THR A 95 -19.50 2.13 27.03
N GLU A 96 -19.66 1.23 28.01
CA GLU A 96 -19.04 -0.09 28.03
C GLU A 96 -19.17 -0.70 26.63
N VAL A 97 -18.06 -0.74 25.88
CA VAL A 97 -18.03 -1.45 24.61
C VAL A 97 -18.16 -2.91 24.97
N ASP A 98 -19.36 -3.45 24.84
CA ASP A 98 -19.66 -4.85 25.06
C ASP A 98 -18.85 -5.69 24.07
N ILE A 99 -17.74 -6.26 24.54
CA ILE A 99 -16.88 -7.19 23.79
C ILE A 99 -17.48 -8.61 23.86
N SER A 100 -18.81 -8.75 23.84
CA SER A 100 -19.49 -10.04 23.76
C SER A 100 -19.91 -10.36 22.31
N GLU A 101 -19.22 -11.35 21.73
CA GLU A 101 -19.45 -11.96 20.40
C GLU A 101 -19.39 -11.02 19.17
N PRO A 102 -18.86 -11.52 18.04
CA PRO A 102 -17.93 -10.74 17.25
C PRO A 102 -18.65 -9.72 16.35
N GLN A 103 -18.06 -8.52 16.23
CA GLN A 103 -18.31 -7.54 15.15
C GLN A 103 -18.12 -8.12 13.72
N PHE A 104 -17.96 -9.43 13.58
CA PHE A 104 -17.85 -10.15 12.33
C PHE A 104 -19.08 -9.99 11.44
N ASP A 105 -20.29 -9.96 12.00
CA ASP A 105 -21.52 -9.82 11.21
C ASP A 105 -21.68 -8.42 10.61
N SER A 106 -21.15 -7.37 11.24
CA SER A 106 -21.14 -6.01 10.68
C SER A 106 -20.04 -5.79 9.64
N ILE A 107 -18.93 -6.54 9.72
CA ILE A 107 -17.81 -6.48 8.76
C ILE A 107 -18.03 -7.46 7.58
N ARG A 108 -18.89 -8.47 7.71
CA ARG A 108 -19.12 -9.47 6.66
C ARG A 108 -19.58 -8.87 5.32
N PRO A 109 -20.58 -7.98 5.26
CA PRO A 109 -21.01 -7.35 4.00
C PRO A 109 -19.86 -6.56 3.35
N HIS A 110 -19.02 -5.95 4.17
CA HIS A 110 -17.85 -5.20 3.74
C HIS A 110 -16.80 -6.10 3.06
N MET A 111 -16.46 -7.21 3.71
CA MET A 111 -15.56 -8.20 3.12
C MET A 111 -16.13 -8.81 1.84
N GLU A 112 -17.43 -9.08 1.80
CA GLU A 112 -18.11 -9.60 0.62
C GLU A 112 -18.09 -8.61 -0.55
N PHE A 113 -18.30 -7.31 -0.30
CA PHE A 113 -18.19 -6.28 -1.33
C PHE A 113 -16.80 -6.25 -1.96
N VAL A 114 -15.76 -6.20 -1.12
CA VAL A 114 -14.37 -6.15 -1.59
C VAL A 114 -14.01 -7.42 -2.35
N GLN A 115 -14.36 -8.60 -1.84
CA GLN A 115 -14.07 -9.89 -2.49
C GLN A 115 -14.82 -10.08 -3.81
N ASN A 116 -16.05 -9.57 -3.91
CA ASN A 116 -16.86 -9.68 -5.12
C ASN A 116 -16.50 -8.63 -6.17
N HIS A 117 -15.86 -7.54 -5.78
CA HIS A 117 -15.40 -6.51 -6.70
C HIS A 117 -14.43 -7.09 -7.74
N SER A 118 -14.45 -6.50 -8.94
CA SER A 118 -13.63 -6.97 -10.07
C SER A 118 -12.15 -6.58 -9.94
N LEU A 119 -11.85 -5.44 -9.29
CA LEU A 119 -10.47 -4.94 -9.13
C LEU A 119 -9.53 -5.93 -8.43
N PRO A 120 -9.88 -6.53 -7.27
CA PRO A 120 -8.97 -7.47 -6.61
C PRO A 120 -8.71 -8.71 -7.45
N LYS A 121 -9.69 -9.18 -8.23
CA LYS A 121 -9.51 -10.31 -9.16
C LYS A 121 -8.53 -9.95 -10.28
N THR A 122 -8.68 -8.77 -10.90
CA THR A 122 -7.73 -8.27 -11.90
C THR A 122 -6.32 -8.08 -11.31
N ALA A 123 -6.22 -7.57 -10.08
CA ALA A 123 -4.96 -7.36 -9.39
C ALA A 123 -4.26 -8.68 -9.05
N GLN A 124 -5.01 -9.69 -8.61
CA GLN A 124 -4.52 -11.03 -8.35
C GLN A 124 -4.01 -11.69 -9.65
N GLU A 125 -4.75 -11.56 -10.75
CA GLU A 125 -4.29 -12.06 -12.04
C GLU A 125 -3.00 -11.37 -12.50
N TYR A 126 -2.89 -10.05 -12.28
CA TYR A 126 -1.67 -9.29 -12.56
C TYR A 126 -0.50 -9.78 -11.70
N LEU A 127 -0.69 -9.96 -10.38
CA LEU A 127 0.31 -10.50 -9.47
C LEU A 127 0.88 -11.83 -9.97
N GLU A 128 0.01 -12.79 -10.29
CA GLU A 128 0.42 -14.13 -10.72
C GLU A 128 1.18 -14.10 -12.04
N ARG A 129 0.68 -13.35 -13.03
CA ARG A 129 1.32 -13.23 -14.34
C ARG A 129 2.64 -12.46 -14.27
N ALA A 130 2.71 -11.41 -13.46
CA ALA A 130 3.92 -10.62 -13.26
C ALA A 130 4.98 -11.45 -12.53
N ARG A 131 4.60 -12.20 -11.50
CA ARG A 131 5.49 -13.14 -10.82
C ARG A 131 6.06 -14.17 -11.80
N SER A 132 5.20 -14.81 -12.60
CA SER A 132 5.65 -15.78 -13.60
C SER A 132 6.59 -15.16 -14.65
N PHE A 133 6.34 -13.91 -15.05
CA PHE A 133 7.25 -13.15 -15.92
C PHE A 133 8.61 -12.93 -15.24
N LEU A 134 8.63 -12.48 -13.98
CA LEU A 134 9.85 -12.22 -13.22
C LEU A 134 10.67 -13.50 -12.98
N GLU A 135 10.03 -14.62 -12.65
CA GLU A 135 10.68 -15.93 -12.54
C GLU A 135 11.37 -16.34 -13.85
N GLN A 136 10.75 -16.01 -15.00
CA GLN A 136 11.29 -16.32 -16.31
C GLN A 136 12.34 -15.33 -16.82
N THR A 137 12.52 -14.16 -16.21
CA THR A 137 13.35 -13.08 -16.80
C THR A 137 14.36 -12.48 -15.84
N TYR A 138 14.09 -12.48 -14.54
CA TYR A 138 14.83 -11.70 -13.56
C TYR A 138 15.28 -12.52 -12.35
N TYR A 139 14.37 -13.25 -11.70
CA TYR A 139 14.73 -14.02 -10.51
C TYR A 139 15.75 -15.11 -10.87
N ASP A 140 16.82 -15.18 -10.07
CA ASP A 140 17.96 -16.08 -10.25
C ASP A 140 18.71 -15.92 -11.58
N LYS A 141 18.55 -14.78 -12.25
CA LYS A 141 19.24 -14.46 -13.51
C LYS A 141 20.18 -13.28 -13.32
N ASN A 142 21.38 -13.40 -13.90
CA ASN A 142 22.32 -12.30 -13.94
C ASN A 142 21.91 -11.33 -15.07
N VAL A 143 21.04 -10.38 -14.72
CA VAL A 143 20.55 -9.36 -15.64
C VAL A 143 21.47 -8.14 -15.58
N ALA A 144 21.75 -7.52 -16.73
CA ALA A 144 22.51 -6.27 -16.81
C ALA A 144 21.87 -5.16 -15.95
N GLU A 145 22.69 -4.21 -15.50
CA GLU A 145 22.26 -3.17 -14.55
C GLU A 145 21.19 -2.24 -15.12
N GLU A 146 21.20 -1.94 -16.43
CA GLU A 146 20.19 -1.06 -17.04
C GLU A 146 18.75 -1.59 -16.91
N PRO A 147 18.39 -2.78 -17.41
CA PRO A 147 17.03 -3.30 -17.27
C PRO A 147 16.68 -3.73 -15.83
N LYS A 148 17.67 -3.91 -14.96
CA LYS A 148 17.47 -4.33 -13.56
C LYS A 148 16.57 -3.38 -12.80
N HIS A 149 16.70 -2.06 -13.00
CA HIS A 149 15.82 -1.08 -12.35
C HIS A 149 14.34 -1.27 -12.74
N HIS A 150 14.07 -1.57 -14.01
CA HIS A 150 12.72 -1.85 -14.49
C HIS A 150 12.16 -3.14 -13.89
N PHE A 151 12.98 -4.19 -13.77
CA PHE A 151 12.59 -5.42 -13.09
C PHE A 151 12.31 -5.23 -11.61
N GLN A 152 13.17 -4.49 -10.89
CA GLN A 152 12.95 -4.13 -9.48
C GLN A 152 11.64 -3.35 -9.32
N THR A 153 11.32 -2.46 -10.26
CA THR A 153 10.07 -1.70 -10.26
C THR A 153 8.85 -2.62 -10.33
N ILE A 154 8.86 -3.58 -11.24
CA ILE A 154 7.76 -4.54 -11.38
C ILE A 154 7.72 -5.49 -10.19
N SER A 155 8.88 -5.95 -9.71
CA SER A 155 9.01 -6.82 -8.54
C SER A 155 8.46 -6.15 -7.28
N TRP A 156 8.66 -4.84 -7.12
CA TRP A 156 8.07 -4.10 -6.01
C TRP A 156 6.54 -3.96 -6.14
N TYR A 157 6.07 -3.48 -7.29
CA TYR A 157 4.67 -3.08 -7.42
C TYR A 157 3.70 -4.24 -7.67
N HIS A 158 4.15 -5.39 -8.18
CA HIS A 158 3.25 -6.53 -8.42
C HIS A 158 2.66 -7.13 -7.14
N THR A 159 3.39 -7.10 -6.02
CA THR A 159 2.90 -7.52 -4.69
C THR A 159 2.15 -6.41 -3.95
N LEU A 160 2.52 -5.15 -4.20
CA LEU A 160 1.87 -3.99 -3.57
C LEU A 160 0.42 -3.81 -4.05
N LEU A 161 0.19 -3.91 -5.36
CA LEU A 161 -1.09 -3.57 -5.99
C LEU A 161 -2.30 -4.33 -5.42
N PRO A 162 -2.27 -5.67 -5.28
CA PRO A 162 -3.40 -6.43 -4.71
C PRO A 162 -3.81 -5.93 -3.32
N VAL A 163 -2.83 -5.74 -2.43
CA VAL A 163 -3.07 -5.31 -1.04
C VAL A 163 -3.63 -3.89 -1.00
N LYS A 164 -3.03 -2.97 -1.74
CA LYS A 164 -3.44 -1.56 -1.74
C LYS A 164 -4.81 -1.36 -2.40
N LEU A 165 -5.14 -2.11 -3.44
CA LEU A 165 -6.47 -2.05 -4.05
C LEU A 165 -7.54 -2.60 -3.11
N GLN A 166 -7.25 -3.68 -2.39
CA GLN A 166 -8.15 -4.21 -1.38
C GLN A 166 -8.42 -3.18 -0.26
N MET A 167 -7.37 -2.52 0.24
CA MET A 167 -7.50 -1.45 1.24
C MET A 167 -8.23 -0.21 0.70
N GLY A 168 -7.99 0.16 -0.55
CA GLY A 168 -8.67 1.28 -1.20
C GLY A 168 -10.16 1.02 -1.29
N LEU A 169 -10.58 -0.15 -1.78
CA LEU A 169 -12.00 -0.53 -1.86
C LEU A 169 -12.68 -0.55 -0.50
N ALA A 170 -11.92 -0.82 0.56
CA ALA A 170 -12.48 -0.91 1.90
C ALA A 170 -13.09 0.41 2.41
N GLY A 171 -12.65 1.58 1.92
CA GLY A 171 -13.28 2.84 2.33
C GLY A 171 -14.45 3.29 1.46
N PHE A 172 -14.82 2.55 0.42
CA PHE A 172 -15.93 2.89 -0.50
C PHE A 172 -17.23 2.13 -0.21
N HIS A 173 -17.27 1.29 0.83
CA HIS A 173 -18.47 0.52 1.18
C HIS A 173 -19.07 1.03 2.49
N GLU A 174 -20.39 1.26 2.48
CA GLU A 174 -21.13 1.75 3.64
C GLU A 174 -21.48 0.64 4.67
N PRO A 175 -21.58 0.98 5.97
CA PRO A 175 -21.24 2.27 6.54
C PRO A 175 -19.72 2.36 6.68
N ALA A 176 -19.10 3.27 5.92
CA ALA A 176 -17.78 3.75 6.27
C ALA A 176 -17.94 4.34 7.67
N CYS A 177 -17.10 3.91 8.62
CA CYS A 177 -17.11 4.38 10.00
C CYS A 177 -17.45 5.87 10.05
N GLU A 178 -18.37 6.30 10.92
CA GLU A 178 -18.88 7.68 10.99
C GLU A 178 -17.75 8.72 10.81
N GLY A 179 -17.71 9.38 9.65
CA GLY A 179 -16.72 10.41 9.30
C GLY A 179 -15.99 10.20 7.96
N ASP A 180 -15.41 11.28 7.42
CA ASP A 180 -14.73 11.29 6.12
C ASP A 180 -13.32 10.61 6.14
N ILE A 181 -12.85 10.13 7.30
CA ILE A 181 -11.49 9.57 7.45
C ILE A 181 -11.30 8.31 6.60
N ALA A 182 -12.30 7.43 6.56
CA ALA A 182 -12.23 6.18 5.82
C ALA A 182 -12.13 6.44 4.30
N ILE A 183 -12.85 7.43 3.78
CA ILE A 183 -12.79 7.78 2.35
C ILE A 183 -11.47 8.49 2.02
N TYR A 184 -10.93 9.34 2.91
CA TYR A 184 -9.61 9.95 2.72
C TYR A 184 -8.50 8.89 2.67
N HIS A 185 -8.54 7.93 3.58
CA HIS A 185 -7.59 6.82 3.59
C HIS A 185 -7.71 5.98 2.30
N ALA A 186 -8.93 5.65 1.88
CA ALA A 186 -9.18 4.87 0.68
C ALA A 186 -8.69 5.55 -0.60
N VAL A 187 -9.03 6.83 -0.81
CA VAL A 187 -8.50 7.61 -1.94
C VAL A 187 -6.97 7.69 -1.88
N GLY A 188 -6.40 7.79 -0.67
CA GLY A 188 -4.97 7.63 -0.42
C GLY A 188 -4.36 6.36 -0.96
N GLN A 189 -4.98 5.21 -0.68
CA GLN A 189 -4.52 3.93 -1.19
C GLN A 189 -4.67 3.83 -2.71
N LEU A 190 -5.74 4.39 -3.29
CA LEU A 190 -5.95 4.41 -4.74
C LEU A 190 -4.93 5.30 -5.47
N GLU A 191 -4.51 6.43 -4.89
CA GLU A 191 -3.42 7.25 -5.43
C GLU A 191 -2.09 6.48 -5.49
N ILE A 192 -1.79 5.69 -4.45
CA ILE A 192 -0.62 4.79 -4.45
C ILE A 192 -0.74 3.75 -5.57
N CYS A 193 -1.91 3.15 -5.76
CA CYS A 193 -2.16 2.21 -6.86
C CYS A 193 -1.96 2.86 -8.22
N LYS A 194 -2.47 4.08 -8.44
CA LYS A 194 -2.27 4.83 -9.70
C LYS A 194 -0.79 5.10 -9.95
N LYS A 195 -0.02 5.48 -8.92
CA LYS A 195 1.44 5.61 -9.02
C LYS A 195 2.11 4.29 -9.41
N ALA A 196 1.81 3.22 -8.68
CA ALA A 196 2.36 1.88 -8.92
C ALA A 196 2.08 1.41 -10.36
N ILE A 197 0.86 1.62 -10.85
CA ILE A 197 0.47 1.30 -12.23
C ILE A 197 1.30 2.11 -13.24
N ARG A 198 1.42 3.43 -13.09
CA ARG A 198 2.20 4.26 -14.02
C ARG A 198 3.66 3.82 -14.11
N GLU A 199 4.30 3.61 -12.96
CA GLU A 199 5.70 3.17 -12.89
C GLU A 199 5.88 1.78 -13.53
N SER A 200 4.94 0.86 -13.26
CA SER A 200 4.96 -0.50 -13.82
C SER A 200 4.75 -0.49 -15.34
N VAL A 201 3.82 0.33 -15.85
CA VAL A 201 3.60 0.54 -17.28
C VAL A 201 4.85 1.09 -17.96
N ALA A 202 5.50 2.08 -17.36
CA ALA A 202 6.76 2.64 -17.89
C ALA A 202 7.84 1.55 -17.94
N ALA A 203 8.05 0.80 -16.85
CA ALA A 203 9.01 -0.29 -16.78
C ALA A 203 8.76 -1.37 -17.85
N PHE A 204 7.50 -1.82 -18.01
CA PHE A 204 7.15 -2.80 -19.03
C PHE A 204 7.37 -2.32 -20.46
N ARG A 205 7.13 -1.03 -20.74
CA ARG A 205 7.39 -0.46 -22.08
C ARG A 205 8.87 -0.49 -22.43
N HIS A 206 9.75 -0.21 -21.48
CA HIS A 206 11.19 -0.36 -21.67
C HIS A 206 11.57 -1.83 -21.88
N LEU A 207 11.14 -2.72 -20.97
CA LEU A 207 11.43 -4.16 -21.07
C LEU A 207 10.86 -4.81 -22.35
N GLN A 208 9.79 -4.29 -22.92
CA GLN A 208 9.24 -4.80 -24.18
C GLN A 208 10.24 -4.66 -25.34
N VAL A 209 11.06 -3.61 -25.34
CA VAL A 209 12.10 -3.38 -26.35
C VAL A 209 13.26 -4.35 -26.14
N ASP A 210 13.70 -4.51 -24.88
CA ASP A 210 14.87 -5.33 -24.53
C ASP A 210 14.57 -6.84 -24.52
N PHE A 211 13.32 -7.23 -24.29
CA PHE A 211 12.86 -8.62 -24.17
C PHE A 211 11.75 -8.95 -25.18
N PRO A 212 12.03 -8.89 -26.50
CA PRO A 212 11.02 -9.10 -27.54
C PRO A 212 10.38 -10.48 -27.51
N ALA A 213 11.09 -11.50 -27.00
CA ALA A 213 10.55 -12.85 -26.81
C ALA A 213 9.34 -12.88 -25.85
N PHE A 214 9.28 -11.94 -24.90
CA PHE A 214 8.19 -11.83 -23.91
C PHE A 214 7.15 -10.77 -24.29
N LYS A 215 7.22 -10.20 -25.51
CA LYS A 215 6.35 -9.11 -25.96
C LYS A 215 4.87 -9.39 -25.74
N THR A 216 4.39 -10.58 -26.10
CA THR A 216 2.98 -10.97 -25.92
C THR A 216 2.58 -11.01 -24.45
N GLN A 217 3.43 -11.57 -23.58
CA GLN A 217 3.17 -11.61 -22.14
C GLN A 217 3.15 -10.20 -21.54
N ILE A 218 4.09 -9.33 -21.94
CA ILE A 218 4.14 -7.94 -21.52
C ILE A 218 2.89 -7.17 -21.96
N LEU A 219 2.37 -7.40 -23.17
CA LEU A 219 1.12 -6.76 -23.63
C LEU A 219 -0.08 -7.16 -22.77
N VAL A 220 -0.17 -8.42 -22.33
CA VAL A 220 -1.22 -8.87 -21.41
C VAL A 220 -1.09 -8.16 -20.05
N LEU A 221 0.13 -8.05 -19.51
CA LEU A 221 0.39 -7.35 -18.25
C LEU A 221 0.02 -5.86 -18.33
N LEU A 222 0.36 -5.20 -19.44
CA LEU A 222 -0.03 -3.81 -19.71
C LEU A 222 -1.55 -3.64 -19.80
N ALA A 223 -2.26 -4.59 -20.42
CA ALA A 223 -3.72 -4.55 -20.51
C ALA A 223 -4.38 -4.66 -19.12
N LEU A 224 -3.87 -5.54 -18.25
CA LEU A 224 -4.34 -5.66 -16.86
C LEU A 224 -4.10 -4.38 -16.07
N LEU A 225 -2.93 -3.77 -16.21
CA LEU A 225 -2.58 -2.50 -15.55
C LEU A 225 -3.50 -1.35 -15.99
N HIS A 226 -3.76 -1.20 -17.29
CA HIS A 226 -4.71 -0.19 -17.78
C HIS A 226 -6.14 -0.51 -17.32
N ASN A 227 -6.56 -1.78 -17.32
CA ASN A 227 -7.88 -2.16 -16.81
C ASN A 227 -8.07 -1.76 -15.34
N MET A 228 -7.05 -1.97 -14.50
CA MET A 228 -7.08 -1.52 -13.12
C MET A 228 -7.16 0.00 -13.03
N HIS A 229 -6.34 0.72 -13.78
CA HIS A 229 -6.33 2.19 -13.79
C HIS A 229 -7.71 2.76 -14.13
N ASP A 230 -8.32 2.31 -15.23
CA ASP A 230 -9.62 2.82 -15.70
C ASP A 230 -10.73 2.55 -14.67
N ARG A 231 -10.69 1.39 -14.01
CA ARG A 231 -11.65 1.03 -12.95
C ARG A 231 -11.46 1.86 -11.69
N ILE A 232 -10.22 2.20 -11.32
CA ILE A 232 -9.94 3.11 -10.19
C ILE A 232 -10.53 4.49 -10.48
N GLN A 233 -10.31 5.01 -11.70
CA GLN A 233 -10.87 6.31 -12.10
C GLN A 233 -12.40 6.30 -12.06
N ALA A 234 -13.03 5.26 -12.61
CA ALA A 234 -14.48 5.12 -12.56
C ALA A 234 -15.02 5.04 -11.12
N LEU A 235 -14.28 4.41 -10.20
CA LEU A 235 -14.66 4.34 -8.79
C LEU A 235 -14.60 5.72 -8.12
N GLU A 236 -13.52 6.48 -8.34
CA GLU A 236 -13.34 7.84 -7.81
C GLU A 236 -14.37 8.83 -8.36
N GLU A 237 -14.78 8.68 -9.64
CA GLU A 237 -15.83 9.49 -10.25
C GLU A 237 -17.24 9.15 -9.71
N SER A 238 -17.40 7.99 -9.08
CA SER A 238 -18.69 7.50 -8.56
C SER A 238 -18.93 7.75 -7.07
N ALA A 239 -17.94 8.27 -6.33
CA ALA A 239 -17.97 8.51 -4.88
C ALA A 239 -18.15 9.98 -4.48
#